data_AF-A0A2J6IIE3-F1
#
_entry.id   AF-A0A2J6IIE3-F1
#
_cell.length_a   1.000
_cell.length_b   1.000
_cell.length_c   1.000
_cell.angle_alpha   90.00
_cell.angle_beta   90.00
_cell.angle_gamma   90.00
#
_symmetry.space_group_name_H-M   'P 1'
#
loop_
_entity.id
_entity.type
_entity.pdbx_description
1 polymer ?
#
loop_
_entity_poly.entity_id
_entity_poly.type
_entity_poly.pdbx_seq_one_letter_code
_entity_poly.pdbx_strand_id
1 'polypeptide(L)' 'MTKLVGYNALLQGGMFSKNNPYILSFSQITPVVFLAKINFGIIWHGVGLSVSHNYLSREFDSGTNHNYASIKLFYLF' A
#
# COMPACT_ATOMS: atom_id res chain seq x y z
N MET A 1 -2.28 -4.61 -10.16
CA MET A 1 -0.91 -5.15 -10.05
C MET A 1 -0.87 -6.12 -8.89
N THR A 2 -0.24 -7.28 -9.09
CA THR A 2 -0.06 -8.28 -8.03
C THR A 2 1.38 -8.28 -7.56
N LYS A 3 1.62 -8.37 -6.26
CA LYS A 3 2.94 -8.44 -5.64
C LYS A 3 3.10 -9.79 -4.93
N LEU A 4 4.31 -10.35 -5.02
CA LEU A 4 4.72 -11.48 -4.20
C LEU A 4 5.59 -10.95 -3.05
N VAL A 5 5.18 -11.22 -1.82
CA VAL A 5 5.82 -10.73 -0.61
C VAL A 5 6.45 -11.90 0.13
N GLY A 6 7.78 -11.98 0.08
CA GLY A 6 8.56 -12.94 0.87
C GLY A 6 8.91 -12.43 2.26
N TYR A 7 8.97 -11.10 2.44
CA TYR A 7 9.27 -10.48 3.72
C TYR A 7 8.73 -9.06 3.78
N ASN A 8 8.13 -8.68 4.92
CA ASN A 8 7.71 -7.31 5.21
C ASN A 8 8.18 -6.91 6.62
N ALA A 9 9.22 -6.06 6.69
CA ALA A 9 9.83 -5.64 7.96
C ALA A 9 8.87 -4.88 8.89
N LEU A 10 7.84 -4.21 8.34
CA LEU A 10 6.83 -3.51 9.13
C LEU A 10 5.92 -4.49 9.87
N LEU A 11 5.69 -5.69 9.31
CA LEU A 11 4.84 -6.73 9.88
C LEU A 11 5.64 -7.79 10.66
N GLN A 12 6.86 -8.10 10.21
CA GLN A 12 7.69 -9.19 10.74
C GLN A 12 8.78 -8.74 11.71
N GLY A 13 8.86 -7.43 11.98
CA GLY A 13 9.96 -6.84 12.71
C GLY A 13 11.27 -6.87 11.93
N GLY A 14 12.32 -6.26 12.49
CA GLY A 14 13.63 -6.17 11.84
C GLY A 14 14.36 -7.53 11.79
N MET A 15 15.32 -7.65 10.88
CA MET A 15 16.14 -8.87 10.76
C MET A 15 16.94 -9.19 12.04
N PHE A 16 17.28 -8.16 12.81
CA PHE A 16 18.17 -8.27 13.98
C PHE A 16 17.46 -8.17 15.34
N SER A 17 16.19 -7.77 15.37
CA SER A 17 15.42 -7.67 16.61
C SER A 17 14.00 -8.14 16.36
N LYS A 18 13.67 -9.32 16.93
CA LYS A 18 12.36 -9.97 16.81
C LYS A 18 11.64 -10.11 18.16
N ASN A 19 12.10 -9.40 19.19
CA ASN A 19 11.54 -9.47 20.55
C ASN A 19 10.37 -8.50 20.72
N ASN A 20 9.37 -8.57 19.85
CA ASN A 20 8.16 -7.76 19.95
C ASN A 20 6.91 -8.64 19.77
N PRO A 21 5.94 -8.62 20.70
CA PRO A 21 4.70 -9.41 20.59
C PRO A 21 3.81 -9.03 19.40
N TYR A 22 4.05 -7.89 18.75
CA TYR A 22 3.30 -7.45 17.56
C TYR A 22 3.90 -7.95 16.24
N ILE A 23 4.88 -8.85 16.28
CA ILE A 23 5.49 -9.42 15.09
C ILE A 23 4.67 -10.60 14.58
N LEU A 24 4.43 -10.60 13.27
CA LEU A 24 3.79 -11.70 12.56
C LEU A 24 4.83 -12.70 12.06
N SER A 25 4.53 -13.99 12.22
CA SER A 25 5.31 -15.05 11.59
C SER A 25 5.05 -15.07 10.08
N PHE A 26 5.95 -15.70 9.32
CA PHE A 26 5.80 -15.80 7.86
C PHE A 26 4.47 -16.49 7.44
N SER A 27 4.00 -17.46 8.23
CA SER A 27 2.75 -18.16 7.95
C SER A 27 1.49 -17.32 8.16
N GLN A 28 1.61 -16.15 8.80
CA GLN A 28 0.50 -15.23 9.09
C GLN A 28 0.39 -14.10 8.05
N ILE A 29 1.32 -14.04 7.10
CA ILE A 29 1.38 -13.01 6.07
C ILE A 29 0.80 -13.57 4.79
N THR A 30 0.07 -12.73 4.07
CA THR A 30 -0.44 -13.10 2.76
C THR A 30 0.68 -12.88 1.73
N PRO A 31 1.24 -13.95 1.13
CA PRO A 31 2.36 -13.83 0.19
C PRO A 31 1.93 -13.20 -1.15
N VAL A 32 0.64 -13.23 -1.47
CA VAL A 32 0.09 -12.66 -2.71
C VAL A 32 -0.76 -11.44 -2.36
N VAL A 33 -0.22 -10.25 -2.61
CA VAL A 33 -0.91 -8.98 -2.31
C VAL A 33 -1.35 -8.33 -3.62
N PHE A 34 -2.63 -7.99 -3.72
CA PHE A 34 -3.20 -7.29 -4.86
C PHE A 34 -3.30 -5.80 -4.59
N LEU A 35 -2.88 -5.00 -5.58
CA LEU A 35 -2.93 -3.54 -5.54
C LEU A 35 -3.64 -3.04 -6.80
N ALA A 36 -4.72 -2.29 -6.61
CA ALA A 36 -5.39 -1.58 -7.69
C ALA A 36 -5.34 -0.08 -7.43
N LYS A 37 -5.11 0.69 -8.50
CA LYS A 37 -5.09 2.14 -8.45
C LYS A 37 -5.83 2.66 -9.66
N ILE A 38 -6.80 3.53 -9.41
CA ILE A 38 -7.51 4.28 -10.44
C ILE A 38 -7.18 5.75 -10.22
N ASN A 39 -6.82 6.46 -11.28
CA ASN A 39 -6.46 7.87 -11.21
C ASN A 39 -7.22 8.66 -12.27
N PHE A 40 -7.82 9.76 -11.86
CA PHE A 40 -8.48 10.72 -12.73
C PHE A 40 -7.85 12.08 -12.48
N GLY A 41 -7.45 12.77 -13.53
CA GLY A 41 -6.86 14.09 -13.40
C GLY A 41 -7.21 14.99 -14.56
N ILE A 42 -7.25 16.28 -14.27
CA ILE A 42 -7.42 17.36 -15.23
C ILE A 42 -6.22 18.30 -15.14
N ILE A 43 -5.81 18.84 -16.27
CA ILE A 43 -4.74 19.83 -16.35
C ILE A 43 -5.29 21.02 -17.13
N TRP A 44 -5.11 22.22 -16.58
CA TRP A 44 -5.56 23.47 -17.19
C TRP A 44 -4.53 24.57 -16.91
N HIS A 45 -4.01 25.21 -17.96
CA HIS A 45 -3.01 26.29 -17.89
C HIS A 45 -1.82 26.00 -16.95
N GLY A 46 -1.26 24.79 -17.02
CA GLY A 46 -0.10 24.38 -16.19
C GLY A 46 -0.46 23.94 -14.77
N VAL A 47 -1.69 24.16 -14.30
CA VAL A 47 -2.18 23.64 -13.02
C VAL A 47 -2.88 22.30 -13.25
N GLY A 48 -2.47 21.27 -12.52
CA GLY A 48 -3.05 19.94 -12.57
C GLY A 48 -3.71 19.56 -11.24
N LEU A 49 -4.92 19.00 -11.30
CA LEU A 49 -5.60 18.38 -10.17
C LEU A 49 -5.84 16.91 -10.50
N SER A 50 -5.49 16.02 -9.58
CA SER A 50 -5.73 14.58 -9.73
C SER A 50 -6.32 13.97 -8.47
N VAL A 51 -7.23 13.03 -8.67
CA VAL A 51 -7.85 12.21 -7.63
C VAL A 51 -7.53 10.76 -7.95
N SER A 52 -6.91 10.06 -7.01
CA SER A 52 -6.65 8.63 -7.12
C SER A 52 -7.43 7.87 -6.05
N HIS A 53 -8.03 6.76 -6.43
CA HIS A 53 -8.54 5.74 -5.52
C HIS A 53 -7.57 4.57 -5.51
N ASN A 54 -7.09 4.18 -4.32
CA ASN A 54 -6.12 3.12 -4.13
C ASN A 54 -6.76 2.01 -3.28
N TYR A 55 -6.64 0.78 -3.76
CA TYR A 55 -7.06 -0.45 -3.10
C TYR A 55 -5.82 -1.33 -2.89
N LEU A 56 -5.68 -1.85 -1.68
CA LEU A 56 -4.67 -2.83 -1.29
C LEU A 56 -5.40 -3.97 -0.58
N SER A 57 -5.21 -5.21 -1.07
CA SER A 57 -5.74 -6.38 -0.36
C SER A 57 -5.03 -6.56 0.97
N ARG A 58 -5.66 -7.30 1.89
CA ARG A 58 -5.02 -7.70 3.16
C ARG A 58 -3.60 -8.21 2.95
N GLU A 59 -2.69 -7.76 3.80
CA GLU A 59 -1.27 -8.14 3.79
C GLU A 59 -0.97 -9.26 4.80
N PHE A 60 -1.88 -9.52 5.73
CA PHE A 60 -1.79 -10.58 6.74
C PHE A 60 -3.18 -11.09 7.11
N ASP A 61 -3.25 -12.29 7.68
CA ASP A 61 -4.50 -13.04 7.81
C ASP A 61 -5.55 -12.40 8.72
N SER A 62 -5.12 -11.76 9.80
CA SER A 62 -6.00 -10.98 10.69
C SER A 62 -6.22 -9.54 10.21
N GLY A 63 -5.62 -9.16 9.09
CA GLY A 63 -5.72 -7.82 8.52
C GLY A 63 -6.95 -7.63 7.65
N THR A 64 -7.23 -6.37 7.32
CA THR A 64 -8.33 -6.00 6.42
C THR A 64 -7.78 -5.46 5.10
N ASN A 65 -8.64 -5.38 4.09
CA ASN A 65 -8.31 -4.68 2.86
C ASN A 65 -8.23 -3.17 3.14
N HIS A 66 -7.20 -2.52 2.62
CA HIS A 66 -6.97 -1.10 2.81
C HIS A 66 -7.41 -0.32 1.57
N ASN A 67 -8.20 0.73 1.78
CA ASN A 67 -8.75 1.58 0.73
C ASN A 67 -8.63 3.03 1.11
N TYR A 68 -8.06 3.84 0.22
CA TYR A 68 -7.91 5.27 0.46
C TYR A 68 -7.92 6.08 -0.84
N ALA A 69 -8.50 7.28 -0.76
CA ALA A 69 -8.43 8.26 -1.82
C ALA A 69 -7.30 9.26 -1.55
N SER A 70 -6.65 9.73 -2.60
CA SER A 70 -5.63 10.78 -2.52
C SER A 70 -5.93 11.85 -3.55
N ILE A 71 -5.92 13.11 -3.12
CA ILE A 71 -6.02 14.28 -3.99
C ILE A 71 -4.62 14.88 -4.12
N LYS A 72 -4.21 15.20 -5.35
CA LYS A 72 -2.93 15.84 -5.64
C LYS A 72 -3.15 17.03 -6.55
N LEU A 73 -2.76 18.20 -6.07
CA LEU A 73 -2.61 19.43 -6.83
C LEU A 73 -1.12 19.57 -7.21
N PHE A 74 -0.84 19.88 -8.47
CA PHE A 74 0.52 20.05 -8.97
C PHE A 74 0.58 21.14 -10.03
N TYR A 75 1.77 21.71 -10.24
CA TYR A 75 2.05 22.67 -11.30
C TYR A 75 3.12 22.12 -12.23
N LEU A 76 2.93 22.27 -13.52
CA LEU A 76 3.88 21.89 -14.56
C LEU A 76 4.69 23.13 -14.95
N PHE A 77 5.99 23.09 -14.63
CA PHE A 77 6.97 24.11 -15.03
C PHE A 77 7.43 23.91 -16.47
#